data_AF-A0A4Q3GV72-F1
#
_entry.id   AF-A0A4Q3GV72-F1
#
_cell.length_a   1.000
_cell.length_b   1.000
_cell.length_c   1.000
_cell.angle_alpha   90.00
_cell.angle_beta   90.00
_cell.angle_gamma   90.00
#
_symmetry.space_group_name_H-M   'P 1'
#
loop_
_entity.id
_entity.type
_entity.pdbx_description
1 polymer ?
#
loop_
_entity_poly.entity_id
_entity_poly.type
_entity_poly.pdbx_seq_one_letter_code
_entity_poly.pdbx_strand_id
1 'polypeptide(L)'
;MTDSPFEKPVRRVHPVAKALHPVRRDIGALQEATVFLLARSDYTLRRSGDPVTVDEVEEKRKALLLTQALLDATVDKLPESLRADTRLHDTRAALARLEASLANLASKAQIEVGGNQRPSTPRDD
;
A
#
# COMPACT_ATOMS: atom_id res chain seq x y z
N MET A 1 49.44 24.60 10.87
CA MET A 1 48.01 24.90 10.75
C MET A 1 47.60 24.65 9.31
N THR A 2 47.09 23.46 9.01
CA THR A 2 46.52 23.14 7.70
C THR A 2 45.16 22.52 7.98
N ASP A 3 44.17 23.40 8.14
CA ASP A 3 42.76 23.04 8.18
C ASP A 3 42.33 22.74 6.74
N SER A 4 42.26 21.47 6.37
CA SER A 4 41.54 21.04 5.17
C SER A 4 40.07 20.88 5.55
N PRO A 5 39.13 21.66 4.98
CA PRO A 5 37.72 21.46 5.25
C PRO A 5 37.31 20.14 4.59
N PHE A 6 36.88 19.18 5.40
CA PHE A 6 36.26 17.94 4.92
C PHE A 6 34.98 18.30 4.15
N GLU A 7 35.08 18.48 2.83
CA GLU A 7 33.93 18.45 1.94
C GLU A 7 33.26 17.08 2.12
N LYS A 8 32.12 17.08 2.82
CA LYS A 8 31.29 15.88 2.96
C LYS A 8 30.99 15.36 1.56
N PRO A 9 31.24 14.07 1.25
CA PRO A 9 30.97 13.55 -0.07
C PRO A 9 29.48 13.72 -0.40
N VAL A 10 29.19 14.56 -1.39
CA VAL A 10 27.83 14.79 -1.88
C VAL A 10 27.36 13.50 -2.55
N ARG A 11 26.60 12.68 -1.83
CA ARG A 11 25.97 11.48 -2.40
C ARG A 11 24.97 11.93 -3.47
N ARG A 12 25.36 11.81 -4.74
CA ARG A 12 24.45 12.05 -5.88
C ARG A 12 23.37 10.99 -5.85
N VAL A 13 22.15 11.40 -5.52
CA VAL A 13 20.98 10.52 -5.58
C VAL A 13 20.68 10.20 -7.04
N HIS A 14 20.49 8.92 -7.36
CA HIS A 14 20.17 8.48 -8.72
C HIS A 14 18.88 9.18 -9.21
N PRO A 15 18.82 9.67 -10.46
CA PRO A 15 17.67 10.44 -10.97
C PRO A 15 16.34 9.69 -10.83
N VAL A 16 16.31 8.39 -11.12
CA VAL A 16 15.14 7.53 -10.91
C VAL A 16 14.74 7.46 -9.44
N ALA A 17 15.70 7.33 -8.52
CA ALA A 17 15.42 7.27 -7.09
C ALA A 17 14.84 8.60 -6.57
N LYS A 18 15.32 9.73 -7.11
CA LYS A 18 14.78 11.06 -6.80
C LYS A 18 13.35 11.21 -7.35
N ALA A 19 13.12 10.80 -8.59
CA ALA A 19 11.81 10.87 -9.23
C ALA A 19 10.75 9.99 -8.52
N LEU A 20 11.16 8.81 -8.05
CA LEU A 20 10.27 7.87 -7.36
C LEU A 20 10.07 8.17 -5.86
N HIS A 21 10.75 9.18 -5.31
CA HIS A 21 10.63 9.50 -3.89
C HIS A 21 9.17 9.71 -3.41
N PRO A 22 8.33 10.52 -4.08
CA PRO A 22 6.93 10.68 -3.66
C PRO A 22 6.14 9.37 -3.75
N VAL A 23 6.29 8.61 -4.84
CA VAL A 23 5.62 7.30 -5.01
C VAL A 23 6.00 6.34 -3.88
N ARG A 24 7.30 6.28 -3.53
CA ARG A 24 7.80 5.41 -2.46
C ARG A 24 7.29 5.80 -1.09
N ARG A 25 7.11 7.10 -0.84
CA ARG A 25 6.49 7.60 0.40
C ARG A 25 5.04 7.13 0.50
N ASP A 26 4.27 7.26 -0.58
CA ASP A 26 2.86 6.85 -0.60
C ASP A 26 2.71 5.34 -0.46
N ILE A 27 3.59 4.55 -1.11
CA ILE A 27 3.68 3.11 -0.91
C ILE A 27 3.95 2.77 0.56
N GLY A 28 4.88 3.46 1.22
CA GLY A 28 5.17 3.23 2.65
C GLY A 28 3.95 3.44 3.53
N ALA A 29 3.24 4.56 3.34
CA ALA A 29 2.01 4.84 4.09
C ALA A 29 0.90 3.81 3.82
N LEU A 30 0.75 3.37 2.55
CA LEU A 30 -0.18 2.31 2.18
C LEU A 30 0.19 0.96 2.80
N GLN A 31 1.47 0.63 2.87
CA GLN A 31 1.96 -0.59 3.52
C GLN A 31 1.61 -0.60 5.01
N GLU A 32 1.91 0.48 5.72
CA GLU A 32 1.57 0.62 7.14
C GLU A 32 0.07 0.48 7.38
N ALA A 33 -0.75 1.18 6.58
CA ALA A 33 -2.20 1.10 6.68
C ALA A 33 -2.74 -0.31 6.37
N THR A 34 -2.20 -0.97 5.34
CA THR A 34 -2.62 -2.32 4.96
C THR A 34 -2.24 -3.34 6.02
N VAL A 35 -1.03 -3.22 6.60
CA VAL A 35 -0.58 -4.07 7.71
C VAL A 35 -1.49 -3.88 8.94
N PHE A 36 -1.87 -2.64 9.24
CA PHE A 36 -2.80 -2.37 10.33
C PHE A 36 -4.16 -3.04 10.10
N LEU A 37 -4.73 -2.94 8.89
CA LEU A 37 -5.98 -3.61 8.55
C LEU A 37 -5.88 -5.14 8.62
N LEU A 38 -4.77 -5.72 8.15
CA LEU A 38 -4.50 -7.16 8.27
C LEU A 38 -4.45 -7.59 9.73
N ALA A 39 -3.69 -6.87 10.56
CA ALA A 39 -3.59 -7.17 11.98
C ALA A 39 -4.94 -7.04 12.70
N ARG A 40 -5.75 -6.03 12.33
CA ARG A 40 -7.09 -5.85 12.89
C ARG A 40 -8.03 -6.97 12.48
N SER A 41 -8.04 -7.37 11.20
CA SER A 41 -8.82 -8.50 10.70
C SER A 41 -8.42 -9.82 11.37
N ASP A 42 -7.13 -10.06 11.59
CA ASP A 42 -6.69 -11.28 12.27
C ASP A 42 -6.98 -11.24 13.78
N TYR A 43 -7.03 -10.04 14.38
CA TYR A 43 -7.44 -9.85 15.77
C TYR A 43 -8.95 -10.02 15.96
N THR A 44 -9.78 -9.52 15.05
CA THR A 44 -11.26 -9.67 15.09
C THR A 44 -11.67 -11.13 14.98
N LEU A 45 -10.93 -11.93 14.19
CA LEU A 45 -11.10 -13.38 14.14
C LEU A 45 -10.80 -14.07 15.47
N ARG A 46 -10.00 -13.46 16.36
CA ARG A 46 -9.58 -14.03 17.65
C ARG A 46 -10.34 -13.45 18.85
N ARG A 47 -10.93 -12.26 18.72
CA ARG A 47 -11.66 -11.55 19.78
C ARG A 47 -12.66 -10.59 19.15
N SER A 48 -13.82 -10.37 19.78
CA SER A 48 -14.87 -9.45 19.33
C SER A 48 -14.43 -7.97 19.33
N GLY A 49 -13.58 -7.58 18.39
CA GLY A 49 -13.24 -6.20 18.07
C GLY A 49 -14.00 -5.71 16.83
N ASP A 50 -13.79 -4.44 16.46
CA ASP A 50 -14.43 -3.84 15.28
C ASP A 50 -13.90 -4.46 13.97
N PRO A 51 -14.77 -5.07 13.15
CA PRO A 51 -14.37 -5.73 11.92
C PRO A 51 -13.75 -4.73 10.92
N VAL A 52 -12.96 -5.25 9.98
CA VAL A 52 -12.52 -4.45 8.83
C VAL A 52 -13.70 -4.25 7.91
N THR A 53 -14.06 -3.00 7.64
CA THR A 53 -15.19 -2.69 6.77
C THR A 53 -14.76 -2.69 5.30
N VAL A 54 -15.72 -2.95 4.41
CA VAL A 54 -15.51 -2.85 2.95
C VAL A 54 -15.10 -1.42 2.57
N ASP A 55 -15.69 -0.41 3.20
CA ASP A 55 -15.39 1.00 2.93
C ASP A 55 -13.93 1.36 3.24
N GLU A 56 -13.38 0.90 4.37
CA GLU A 56 -11.97 1.12 4.70
C GLU A 56 -11.02 0.50 3.68
N VAL A 57 -11.36 -0.69 3.16
CA VAL A 57 -10.55 -1.35 2.12
C VAL A 57 -10.66 -0.60 0.80
N GLU A 58 -11.86 -0.14 0.42
CA GLU A 58 -12.09 0.67 -0.78
C GLU A 58 -11.37 2.02 -0.73
N GLU A 59 -11.29 2.66 0.44
CA GLU A 59 -10.47 3.85 0.62
C GLU A 59 -8.99 3.59 0.32
N LYS A 60 -8.43 2.46 0.81
CA LYS A 60 -7.03 2.12 0.53
C LYS A 60 -6.81 1.74 -0.94
N ARG A 61 -7.81 1.12 -1.59
CA ARG A 61 -7.78 0.86 -3.04
C ARG A 61 -7.74 2.16 -3.84
N LYS A 62 -8.56 3.16 -3.50
CA LYS A 62 -8.51 4.47 -4.14
C LYS A 62 -7.14 5.11 -4.00
N ALA A 63 -6.55 5.08 -2.81
CA ALA A 63 -5.20 5.61 -2.58
C ALA A 63 -4.12 4.82 -3.35
N LEU A 64 -4.27 3.50 -3.49
CA LEU A 64 -3.39 2.68 -4.34
C LEU A 64 -3.46 3.09 -5.81
N LEU A 65 -4.67 3.30 -6.36
CA LEU A 65 -4.87 3.75 -7.74
C LEU A 65 -4.25 5.12 -7.98
N LEU A 66 -4.39 6.06 -7.03
CA LEU A 66 -3.73 7.37 -7.10
C LEU A 66 -2.20 7.22 -7.12
N THR A 67 -1.67 6.30 -6.33
CA THR A 67 -0.21 6.03 -6.27
C THR A 67 0.30 5.38 -7.57
N GLN A 68 -0.49 4.50 -8.18
CA GLN A 68 -0.20 3.93 -9.51
C GLN A 68 -0.19 5.02 -10.59
N ALA A 69 -1.20 5.88 -10.62
CA ALA A 69 -1.26 7.00 -11.55
C ALA A 69 -0.07 7.96 -11.38
N LEU A 70 0.36 8.21 -10.13
CA LEU A 70 1.55 9.01 -9.84
C LEU A 70 2.84 8.33 -10.37
N LEU A 71 2.94 7.00 -10.25
CA LEU A 71 4.06 6.25 -10.81
C LEU A 71 4.09 6.38 -12.34
N ASP A 72 2.97 6.19 -13.02
CA ASP A 72 2.90 6.27 -14.49
C ASP A 72 3.25 7.68 -14.97
N ALA A 73 2.68 8.72 -14.34
CA ALA A 73 3.04 10.11 -14.63
C ALA A 73 4.52 10.42 -14.36
N THR A 74 5.15 9.72 -13.41
CA THR A 74 6.59 9.85 -13.14
C THR A 74 7.40 9.16 -14.23
N VAL A 75 7.01 7.97 -14.66
CA VAL A 75 7.67 7.21 -15.74
C VAL A 75 7.62 7.94 -17.07
N ASP A 76 6.48 8.57 -17.39
CA ASP A 76 6.32 9.35 -18.62
C ASP A 76 7.33 10.50 -18.71
N LYS A 77 7.67 11.11 -17.57
CA LYS A 77 8.64 12.22 -17.48
C LYS A 77 10.09 11.75 -17.43
N LEU A 78 10.35 10.44 -17.30
CA LEU A 78 11.72 9.90 -17.29
C LEU A 78 12.24 9.75 -18.73
N PRO A 79 13.54 10.02 -18.97
CA PRO A 79 14.22 9.64 -20.20
C PRO A 79 14.07 8.14 -20.49
N GLU A 80 13.94 7.78 -21.77
CA GLU A 80 13.76 6.38 -22.21
C GLU A 80 14.83 5.45 -21.64
N SER A 81 16.09 5.90 -21.60
CA SER A 81 17.22 5.15 -21.04
C SER A 81 17.09 4.79 -19.57
N LEU A 82 16.21 5.48 -18.83
CA LEU A 82 15.96 5.26 -17.40
C LEU A 82 14.65 4.49 -17.13
N ARG A 83 13.83 4.21 -18.16
CA ARG A 83 12.55 3.50 -17.99
C ARG A 83 12.71 2.01 -17.72
N ALA A 84 13.87 1.44 -18.06
CA ALA A 84 14.25 0.06 -17.75
C ALA A 84 14.95 -0.09 -16.39
N ASP A 85 15.06 0.98 -15.59
CA ASP A 85 15.71 0.93 -14.28
C ASP A 85 14.98 -0.04 -13.33
N THR A 86 15.73 -0.93 -12.67
CA THR A 86 15.18 -1.96 -11.78
C THR A 86 14.34 -1.38 -10.64
N ARG A 87 14.61 -0.13 -10.21
CA ARG A 87 13.81 0.54 -9.18
C ARG A 87 12.37 0.79 -9.59
N LEU A 88 12.10 0.98 -10.89
CA LEU A 88 10.74 1.10 -11.41
C LEU A 88 10.02 -0.24 -11.30
N HIS A 89 10.69 -1.31 -11.68
CA HIS A 89 10.16 -2.67 -11.54
C HIS A 89 9.86 -3.01 -10.07
N ASP A 90 10.77 -2.71 -9.14
CA ASP A 90 10.57 -2.95 -7.71
C ASP A 90 9.37 -2.15 -7.15
N THR A 91 9.20 -0.92 -7.63
CA THR A 91 8.09 -0.05 -7.22
C THR A 91 6.76 -0.60 -7.73
N ARG A 92 6.70 -1.08 -8.99
CA ARG A 92 5.52 -1.78 -9.54
C ARG A 92 5.22 -3.07 -8.78
N ALA A 93 6.25 -3.86 -8.46
CA ALA A 93 6.09 -5.08 -7.68
C ALA A 93 5.62 -4.82 -6.25
N ALA A 94 5.97 -3.68 -5.65
CA ALA A 94 5.44 -3.28 -4.35
C ALA A 94 3.95 -2.94 -4.43
N LEU A 95 3.52 -2.19 -5.45
CA LEU A 95 2.11 -1.85 -5.69
C LEU A 95 1.25 -3.10 -5.96
N ALA A 96 1.74 -4.05 -6.77
CA ALA A 96 1.03 -5.30 -7.03
C ALA A 96 0.84 -6.15 -5.75
N ARG A 97 1.82 -6.17 -4.85
CA ARG A 97 1.69 -6.86 -3.55
C ARG A 97 0.66 -6.19 -2.63
N LEU A 98 0.61 -4.86 -2.63
CA LEU A 98 -0.42 -4.10 -1.91
C LEU A 98 -1.81 -4.40 -2.46
N GLU A 99 -1.97 -4.42 -3.79
CA GLU A 99 -3.22 -4.76 -4.45
C GLU A 99 -3.74 -6.14 -4.04
N ALA A 100 -2.87 -7.16 -4.10
CA ALA A 100 -3.22 -8.52 -3.68
C ALA A 100 -3.62 -8.59 -2.20
N SER A 101 -2.94 -7.83 -1.33
CA SER A 101 -3.24 -7.78 0.11
C SER A 101 -4.60 -7.13 0.38
N LEU A 102 -4.92 -6.02 -0.31
CA LEU A 102 -6.21 -5.35 -0.22
C LEU A 102 -7.35 -6.20 -0.82
N ALA A 103 -7.08 -6.95 -1.89
CA ALA A 103 -8.06 -7.89 -2.45
C ALA A 103 -8.41 -9.01 -1.47
N ASN A 104 -7.42 -9.55 -0.76
CA ASN A 104 -7.65 -10.54 0.30
C ASN A 104 -8.49 -9.95 1.44
N LEU A 105 -8.16 -8.73 1.89
CA LEU A 105 -8.94 -8.02 2.92
C LEU A 105 -10.39 -7.76 2.49
N ALA A 106 -10.63 -7.35 1.23
CA ALA A 106 -11.98 -7.13 0.71
C ALA A 106 -12.81 -8.42 0.76
N SER A 107 -12.22 -9.54 0.33
CA SER A 107 -12.89 -10.85 0.39
C SER A 107 -13.22 -11.25 1.84
N LYS A 108 -12.32 -11.03 2.80
CA LYS A 108 -12.58 -11.29 4.23
C LYS A 108 -13.72 -10.42 4.77
N ALA A 109 -13.69 -9.12 4.49
CA ALA A 109 -14.72 -8.18 4.94
C ALA A 109 -16.11 -8.53 4.40
N GLN A 110 -16.21 -8.98 3.14
CA GLN A 110 -17.48 -9.43 2.56
C GLN A 110 -18.05 -10.69 3.23
N ILE A 111 -17.19 -11.64 3.60
CA ILE A 111 -17.61 -12.85 4.31
C ILE A 111 -18.18 -12.52 5.69
N GLU A 112 -17.57 -11.59 6.43
CA GLU A 112 -18.05 -11.17 7.76
C GLU A 112 -19.44 -10.51 7.68
N VAL A 113 -19.68 -9.70 6.65
CA VAL A 113 -21.00 -9.08 6.41
C VAL A 113 -22.07 -10.13 6.07
N GLY A 114 -21.74 -11.14 5.25
CA GLY A 114 -22.66 -12.22 4.90
C GLY A 114 -22.90 -13.24 6.02
N GLY A 115 -21.90 -13.50 6.86
CA GLY A 115 -21.96 -14.46 7.97
C GLY A 115 -22.80 -14.00 9.16
N ASN A 116 -22.95 -12.68 9.34
CA ASN A 116 -23.82 -12.10 10.37
C ASN A 116 -25.32 -12.09 10.00
N GLN A 117 -25.71 -12.57 8.81
CA GLN A 117 -27.11 -12.73 8.41
C GLN A 117 -27.67 -14.14 8.68
N ARG A 118 -27.38 -14.75 9.84
CA ARG A 118 -28.17 -15.93 10.25
C ARG A 118 -29.61 -15.48 10.54
N PRO A 119 -30.63 -15.97 9.82
CA PRO A 119 -32.01 -15.70 10.20
C PRO A 119 -32.22 -16.30 11.58
N SER A 120 -32.55 -15.46 12.56
CA SER A 120 -33.17 -15.93 13.80
C SER A 120 -34.49 -16.58 13.40
N THR A 121 -34.49 -17.90 13.22
CA THR A 121 -35.73 -18.64 13.05
C THR A 121 -36.56 -18.42 14.30
N PRO A 122 -37.81 -17.92 14.20
CA PRO A 122 -38.67 -17.85 15.36
C PRO A 122 -38.89 -19.29 15.83
N ARG A 123 -38.58 -19.52 17.10
CA ARG A 123 -38.94 -20.76 17.79
C ARG A 123 -40.42 -20.60 18.14
N ASP A 124 -41.29 -21.08 17.26
CA ASP A 124 -42.69 -21.27 17.61
C ASP A 124 -42.78 -22.49 18.54
N ASP A 125 -43.31 -22.26 19.74
CA ASP A 125 -43.73 -23.27 20.73
C ASP A 125 -45.04 -23.95 20.30
#